data_AF-A0A7E5W5T0-F1
#
_entry.id   AF-A0A7E5W5T0-F1
#
_cell.length_a   1.000
_cell.length_b   1.000
_cell.length_c   1.000
_cell.angle_alpha   90.00
_cell.angle_beta   90.00
_cell.angle_gamma   90.00
#
_symmetry.space_group_name_H-M   'P 1'
#
loop_
_entity.id
_entity.type
_entity.pdbx_description
1 polymer ?
#
loop_
_entity_poly.entity_id
_entity_poly.type
_entity_poly.pdbx_seq_one_letter_code
_entity_poly.pdbx_strand_id
1 'polypeptide(L)'
;MPKKLKVVVKSLYSHEIRKDVSLDNLKSLKLEDAWPFIRDEIEIEIGSSQLVCIPHITEADLYKVTSLFVPNEKETNGKMFTPLGELVKNVNKEKSNAEYVQWLEEGDFHDADFKFPHESVKITLQDESIKNKVRVIMVNFSKTTVPKGKDLVNNIYLDVENNKDLKGKKSVYMITNVLMAKTIEFRVTRGTSSRIFHLGTASPLVFGLEEFLIGDDGKLIAKMSVPIHYELD
;
A
#
# COMPACT_ATOMS: atom_id res chain seq x y z
N MET A 1 -30.27 3.19 47.69
CA MET A 1 -28.96 3.27 46.98
C MET A 1 -29.23 3.41 45.49
N PRO A 2 -28.74 4.45 44.79
CA PRO A 2 -28.94 4.58 43.36
C PRO A 2 -28.08 3.55 42.61
N LYS A 3 -28.70 2.74 41.76
CA LYS A 3 -28.01 1.79 40.87
C LYS A 3 -27.17 2.59 39.88
N LYS A 4 -25.83 2.44 39.94
CA LYS A 4 -24.93 2.96 38.90
C LYS A 4 -25.29 2.29 37.57
N LEU A 5 -25.79 3.07 36.62
CA LEU A 5 -25.95 2.65 35.23
C LEU A 5 -24.58 2.28 34.67
N LYS A 6 -24.35 0.98 34.44
CA LYS A 6 -23.16 0.49 33.75
C LYS A 6 -23.39 0.77 32.27
N VAL A 7 -22.98 1.96 31.81
CA VAL A 7 -22.98 2.29 30.39
C VAL A 7 -21.90 1.45 29.73
N VAL A 8 -22.30 0.37 29.07
CA VAL A 8 -21.42 -0.40 28.19
C VAL A 8 -21.34 0.37 26.88
N VAL A 9 -20.27 1.15 26.72
CA VAL A 9 -19.95 1.75 25.42
C VAL A 9 -19.48 0.61 24.51
N LYS A 10 -20.39 0.04 23.72
CA LYS A 10 -19.99 -0.78 22.58
C LYS A 10 -19.18 0.12 21.65
N SER A 11 -17.98 -0.30 21.25
CA SER A 11 -17.21 0.45 20.26
C SER A 11 -18.06 0.61 19.00
N LEU A 12 -18.06 1.80 18.43
CA LEU A 12 -18.68 2.09 17.13
C LEU A 12 -17.91 1.41 15.98
N TYR A 13 -16.73 0.87 16.26
CA TYR A 13 -15.86 0.23 15.31
C TYR A 13 -15.79 -1.27 15.57
N SER A 14 -15.85 -2.06 14.51
CA SER A 14 -15.74 -3.52 14.57
C SER A 14 -14.38 -4.03 15.08
N HIS A 15 -13.32 -3.22 14.96
CA HIS A 15 -11.98 -3.51 15.48
C HIS A 15 -11.30 -2.22 15.97
N GLU A 16 -10.79 -2.21 17.20
CA GLU A 16 -10.16 -1.04 17.81
C GLU A 16 -8.91 -1.43 18.59
N ILE A 17 -7.80 -0.77 18.27
CA ILE A 17 -6.51 -0.89 18.95
C ILE A 17 -6.15 0.44 19.61
N ARG A 18 -5.66 0.37 20.85
CA ARG A 18 -5.05 1.49 21.56
C ARG A 18 -3.73 1.06 22.18
N LYS A 19 -2.66 1.80 21.92
CA LYS A 19 -1.34 1.61 22.53
C LYS A 19 -0.81 2.92 23.11
N ASP A 20 -0.14 2.80 24.24
CA ASP A 20 0.66 3.87 24.84
C ASP A 20 2.11 3.71 24.35
N VAL A 21 2.61 4.67 23.60
CA VAL A 21 3.91 4.63 22.91
C VAL A 21 4.57 6.00 22.95
N SER A 22 5.90 6.06 22.88
CA SER A 22 6.60 7.35 22.76
C SER A 22 6.28 8.00 21.42
N LEU A 23 5.79 9.24 21.49
CA LEU A 23 5.56 10.12 20.33
C LEU A 23 6.38 11.41 20.44
N ASP A 24 7.52 11.35 21.14
CA ASP A 24 8.44 12.47 21.34
C ASP A 24 8.98 13.01 20.00
N ASN A 25 9.19 12.11 19.04
CA ASN A 25 9.70 12.42 17.72
C ASN A 25 8.63 12.90 16.73
N LEU A 26 7.38 13.08 17.17
CA LEU A 26 6.32 13.67 16.34
C LEU A 26 6.59 15.16 16.13
N LYS A 27 7.24 15.48 14.99
CA LYS A 27 7.77 16.83 14.70
C LYS A 27 6.68 17.86 14.47
N SER A 28 5.56 17.48 13.86
CA SER A 28 4.47 18.41 13.53
C SER A 28 3.11 17.72 13.47
N LEU A 29 2.08 18.50 13.11
CA LEU A 29 0.72 18.00 12.85
C LEU A 29 0.52 17.52 11.41
N LYS A 30 1.60 17.46 10.61
CA LYS A 30 1.58 16.98 9.23
C LYS A 30 1.39 15.46 9.18
N LEU A 31 0.79 14.99 8.10
CA LEU A 31 0.49 13.57 7.92
C LEU A 31 1.78 12.77 7.72
N GLU A 32 2.73 13.33 6.97
CA GLU A 32 4.02 12.72 6.62
C GLU A 32 4.88 12.48 7.86
N ASP A 33 4.80 13.36 8.87
CA ASP A 33 5.51 13.19 10.14
C ASP A 33 4.83 12.16 11.05
N ALA A 34 3.52 11.96 10.91
CA ALA A 34 2.73 11.07 11.77
C ALA A 34 2.58 9.65 11.19
N TRP A 35 2.69 9.50 9.87
CA TRP A 35 2.54 8.25 9.16
C TRP A 35 3.50 7.15 9.63
N PRO A 36 4.81 7.40 9.81
CA PRO A 36 5.75 6.36 10.24
C PRO A 36 5.36 5.69 11.55
N PHE A 37 4.73 6.43 12.48
CA PHE A 37 4.30 5.86 13.77
C PHE A 37 3.16 4.85 13.62
N ILE A 38 2.24 5.08 12.67
CA ILE A 38 1.06 4.21 12.51
C ILE A 38 1.29 3.09 11.50
N ARG A 39 2.29 3.23 10.62
CA ARG A 39 2.56 2.33 9.49
C ARG A 39 2.68 0.89 9.97
N ASP A 40 3.54 0.68 10.97
CA ASP A 40 3.82 -0.64 11.52
C ASP A 40 2.57 -1.27 12.15
N GLU A 41 1.72 -0.45 12.77
CA GLU A 41 0.46 -0.92 13.37
C GLU A 41 -0.57 -1.31 12.31
N ILE A 42 -0.64 -0.57 11.21
CA ILE A 42 -1.45 -0.96 10.05
C ILE A 42 -0.94 -2.28 9.48
N GLU A 43 0.38 -2.46 9.38
CA GLU A 43 0.97 -3.70 8.86
C GLU A 43 0.69 -4.90 9.77
N ILE A 44 0.74 -4.73 11.09
CA ILE A 44 0.43 -5.79 12.05
C ILE A 44 -1.06 -6.17 12.03
N GLU A 45 -1.96 -5.18 11.98
CA GLU A 45 -3.39 -5.38 12.18
C GLU A 45 -4.15 -5.68 10.89
N ILE A 46 -3.67 -5.16 9.77
CA ILE A 46 -4.32 -5.25 8.45
C ILE A 46 -3.42 -5.97 7.45
N GLY A 47 -2.10 -5.84 7.59
CA GLY A 47 -1.16 -6.60 6.77
C GLY A 47 -1.25 -8.10 7.04
N SER A 48 -0.69 -8.85 6.10
CA SER A 48 -0.43 -10.28 6.25
C SER A 48 1.05 -10.48 6.00
N SER A 49 1.56 -11.70 6.16
CA SER A 49 2.96 -12.02 5.83
C SER A 49 3.34 -11.76 4.35
N GLN A 50 2.41 -11.30 3.52
CA GLN A 50 2.59 -10.98 2.11
C GLN A 50 2.22 -9.54 1.74
N LEU A 51 1.82 -8.70 2.71
CA LEU A 51 1.41 -7.31 2.48
C LEU A 51 2.22 -6.37 3.36
N VAL A 52 2.72 -5.30 2.75
CA VAL A 52 3.43 -4.21 3.43
C VAL A 52 2.61 -2.94 3.39
N CYS A 53 2.70 -2.13 4.43
CA CYS A 53 2.04 -0.83 4.46
C CYS A 53 2.75 0.16 3.52
N ILE A 54 1.98 1.06 2.89
CA ILE A 54 2.58 2.02 1.96
C ILE A 54 3.61 2.92 2.67
N PRO A 55 4.83 3.08 2.12
CA PRO A 55 5.87 3.91 2.73
C PRO A 55 5.45 5.36 2.91
N HIS A 56 4.79 5.93 1.90
CA HIS A 56 4.38 7.33 1.87
C HIS A 56 2.91 7.46 1.50
N ILE A 57 2.07 7.77 2.50
CA ILE A 57 0.63 7.94 2.32
C ILE A 57 0.23 9.06 1.35
N THR A 58 1.07 10.09 1.18
CA THR A 58 0.87 11.15 0.19
C THR A 58 1.07 10.69 -1.25
N GLU A 59 1.70 9.53 -1.44
CA GLU A 59 1.99 8.93 -2.73
C GLU A 59 1.17 7.65 -2.95
N ALA A 60 0.11 7.44 -2.15
CA ALA A 60 -0.72 6.23 -2.20
C ALA A 60 -1.19 5.88 -3.63
N ASP A 61 -1.44 6.88 -4.48
CA ASP A 61 -1.87 6.69 -5.87
C ASP A 61 -0.84 5.99 -6.77
N LEU A 62 0.44 5.93 -6.36
CA LEU A 62 1.47 5.15 -7.05
C LEU A 62 1.35 3.65 -6.77
N TYR A 63 0.72 3.26 -5.66
CA TYR A 63 0.68 1.88 -5.16
C TYR A 63 -0.59 1.16 -5.60
N LYS A 64 -0.81 1.07 -6.91
CA LYS A 64 -1.93 0.35 -7.54
C LYS A 64 -1.50 -1.02 -8.04
N VAL A 65 -2.47 -1.91 -8.25
CA VAL A 65 -2.19 -3.20 -8.89
C VAL A 65 -1.60 -2.97 -10.28
N THR A 66 -0.58 -3.75 -10.61
CA THR A 66 0.28 -3.64 -11.79
C THR A 66 1.23 -2.44 -11.84
N SER A 67 1.26 -1.57 -10.82
CA SER A 67 2.30 -0.54 -10.73
C SER A 67 3.68 -1.20 -10.67
N LEU A 68 4.58 -0.69 -11.52
CA LEU A 68 5.95 -1.14 -11.67
C LEU A 68 6.92 -0.21 -10.97
N PHE A 69 7.97 -0.80 -10.42
CA PHE A 69 9.08 -0.11 -9.78
C PHE A 69 10.39 -0.77 -10.21
N VAL A 70 11.40 0.04 -10.50
CA VAL A 70 12.75 -0.45 -10.75
C VAL A 70 13.67 -0.07 -9.61
N PRO A 71 14.57 -0.97 -9.18
CA PRO A 71 15.55 -0.64 -8.16
C PRO A 71 16.55 0.38 -8.69
N ASN A 72 16.90 1.34 -7.84
CA ASN A 72 17.95 2.30 -8.07
C ASN A 72 19.29 1.71 -7.59
N GLU A 73 20.38 1.98 -8.32
CA GLU A 73 21.72 1.59 -7.86
C GLU A 73 22.15 2.38 -6.62
N LYS A 74 21.62 3.60 -6.48
CA LYS A 74 21.83 4.50 -5.36
C LYS A 74 20.53 5.21 -5.03
N GLU A 75 20.34 5.50 -3.76
CA GLU A 75 19.23 6.30 -3.27
C GLU A 75 19.10 7.61 -4.08
N THR A 76 17.90 7.87 -4.58
CA THR A 76 17.58 9.08 -5.36
C THR A 76 16.39 9.77 -4.70
N ASN A 77 16.60 10.99 -4.22
CA ASN A 77 15.58 11.77 -3.49
C ASN A 77 14.98 11.04 -2.27
N GLY A 78 15.80 10.33 -1.50
CA GLY A 78 15.31 9.56 -0.37
C GLY A 78 14.97 8.11 -0.69
N LYS A 79 14.91 7.73 -1.98
CA LYS A 79 14.26 6.50 -2.43
C LYS A 79 15.14 5.50 -3.15
N MET A 80 14.99 4.23 -2.78
CA MET A 80 15.68 3.10 -3.41
C MET A 80 15.00 2.56 -4.67
N PHE A 81 13.79 3.05 -4.97
CA PHE A 81 13.01 2.59 -6.13
C PHE A 81 12.48 3.76 -6.95
N THR A 82 12.44 3.58 -8.27
CA THR A 82 11.83 4.54 -9.20
C THR A 82 10.52 3.95 -9.74
N PRO A 83 9.38 4.64 -9.58
CA PRO A 83 8.10 4.20 -10.12
C PRO A 83 8.09 4.37 -11.65
N LEU A 84 7.65 3.34 -12.37
CA LEU A 84 7.42 3.37 -13.82
C LEU A 84 5.93 3.48 -14.20
N GLY A 85 5.05 3.49 -13.20
CA GLY A 85 3.60 3.44 -13.40
C GLY A 85 3.10 2.04 -13.74
N GLU A 86 1.85 1.94 -14.16
CA GLU A 86 1.17 0.66 -14.43
C GLU A 86 1.80 -0.11 -15.60
N LEU A 87 1.79 -1.45 -15.49
CA LEU A 87 2.38 -2.37 -16.47
C LEU A 87 1.93 -2.05 -17.90
N VAL A 88 0.63 -1.78 -18.11
CA VAL A 88 0.06 -1.50 -19.44
C VAL A 88 0.76 -0.37 -20.20
N LYS A 89 1.36 0.60 -19.49
CA LYS A 89 2.08 1.74 -20.07
C LYS A 89 3.52 1.40 -20.47
N ASN A 90 4.01 0.24 -20.07
CA ASN A 90 5.38 -0.22 -20.19
C ASN A 90 5.50 -1.49 -21.06
N VAL A 91 4.40 -1.96 -21.65
CA VAL A 91 4.35 -3.21 -22.43
C VAL A 91 4.67 -2.96 -23.90
N ASN A 92 5.52 -3.81 -24.47
CA ASN A 92 5.63 -3.97 -25.92
C ASN A 92 4.43 -4.77 -26.43
N LYS A 93 3.45 -4.06 -27.01
CA LYS A 93 2.18 -4.65 -27.46
C LYS A 93 2.34 -5.61 -28.65
N GLU A 94 3.38 -5.44 -29.46
CA GLU A 94 3.62 -6.26 -30.65
C GLU A 94 4.17 -7.64 -30.30
N LYS A 95 5.05 -7.72 -29.28
CA LYS A 95 5.67 -8.96 -28.83
C LYS A 95 4.84 -9.70 -27.78
N SER A 96 3.97 -8.99 -27.05
CA SER A 96 3.16 -9.55 -25.97
C SER A 96 1.92 -10.30 -26.47
N ASN A 97 1.40 -11.19 -25.63
CA ASN A 97 0.14 -11.86 -25.88
C ASN A 97 -1.02 -10.84 -25.87
N ALA A 98 -1.76 -10.75 -26.98
CA ALA A 98 -2.83 -9.77 -27.17
C ALA A 98 -3.95 -9.88 -26.13
N GLU A 99 -4.33 -11.08 -25.71
CA GLU A 99 -5.38 -11.29 -24.69
C GLU A 99 -4.95 -10.73 -23.32
N TYR A 100 -3.66 -10.80 -23.01
CA TYR A 100 -3.12 -10.24 -21.77
C TYR A 100 -3.02 -8.73 -21.84
N VAL A 101 -2.62 -8.18 -22.99
CA VAL A 101 -2.59 -6.71 -23.20
C VAL A 101 -3.99 -6.13 -23.06
N GLN A 102 -4.99 -6.73 -23.71
CA GLN A 102 -6.38 -6.28 -23.61
C GLN A 102 -6.89 -6.33 -22.17
N TRP A 103 -6.63 -7.43 -21.46
CA TRP A 103 -7.01 -7.54 -20.05
C TRP A 103 -6.36 -6.46 -19.16
N LEU A 104 -5.09 -6.12 -19.41
CA LEU A 104 -4.42 -5.01 -18.71
C LEU A 104 -5.03 -3.65 -19.05
N GLU A 105 -5.52 -3.46 -20.28
CA GLU A 105 -6.21 -2.22 -20.71
C GLU A 105 -7.61 -2.09 -20.12
N GLU A 106 -8.33 -3.19 -19.93
CA GLU A 106 -9.63 -3.22 -19.25
C GLU A 106 -9.52 -2.78 -17.79
N GLY A 107 -8.40 -3.08 -17.13
CA GLY A 107 -8.04 -2.54 -15.81
C GLY A 107 -8.92 -2.99 -14.65
N ASP A 108 -9.78 -4.01 -14.86
CA ASP A 108 -10.61 -4.57 -13.79
C ASP A 108 -9.81 -5.60 -12.97
N PHE A 109 -9.25 -5.12 -11.87
CA PHE A 109 -8.53 -5.92 -10.89
C PHE A 109 -9.32 -6.12 -9.59
N HIS A 110 -10.60 -5.74 -9.55
CA HIS A 110 -11.38 -5.80 -8.31
C HIS A 110 -11.67 -7.25 -7.90
N ASP A 111 -11.31 -7.60 -6.66
CA ASP A 111 -11.64 -8.90 -6.08
C ASP A 111 -13.05 -8.83 -5.47
N ALA A 112 -14.07 -9.16 -6.27
CA ALA A 112 -15.47 -9.08 -5.86
C ALA A 112 -15.84 -10.09 -4.74
N ASP A 113 -15.07 -11.16 -4.61
CA ASP A 113 -15.28 -12.19 -3.58
C ASP A 113 -14.60 -11.83 -2.25
N PHE A 114 -13.76 -10.79 -2.24
CA PHE A 114 -13.05 -10.35 -1.05
C PHE A 114 -14.00 -9.79 0.00
N LYS A 115 -13.87 -10.31 1.23
CA LYS A 115 -14.54 -9.79 2.42
C LYS A 115 -13.53 -9.60 3.53
N PHE A 116 -13.30 -8.34 3.91
CA PHE A 116 -12.49 -8.05 5.09
C PHE A 116 -13.27 -8.42 6.36
N PRO A 117 -12.65 -9.04 7.38
CA PRO A 117 -13.34 -9.52 8.58
C PRO A 117 -13.94 -8.40 9.43
N HIS A 118 -13.54 -7.15 9.20
CA HIS A 118 -13.98 -5.99 9.96
C HIS A 118 -14.60 -4.95 9.02
N GLU A 119 -15.73 -4.36 9.40
CA GLU A 119 -16.33 -3.25 8.62
C GLU A 119 -15.49 -1.96 8.76
N SER A 120 -14.79 -1.84 9.89
CA SER A 120 -13.96 -0.71 10.25
C SER A 120 -12.80 -1.12 11.17
N VAL A 121 -11.67 -0.44 11.03
CA VAL A 121 -10.51 -0.57 11.92
C VAL A 121 -10.14 0.81 12.45
N LYS A 122 -9.95 0.92 13.75
CA LYS A 122 -9.46 2.13 14.41
C LYS A 122 -8.19 1.82 15.17
N ILE A 123 -7.12 2.54 14.85
CA ILE A 123 -5.84 2.43 15.56
C ILE A 123 -5.57 3.75 16.26
N THR A 124 -5.21 3.69 17.53
CA THR A 124 -4.87 4.86 18.35
C THR A 124 -3.53 4.65 19.04
N LEU A 125 -2.54 5.45 18.66
CA LEU A 125 -1.28 5.60 19.38
C LEU A 125 -1.34 6.87 20.19
N GLN A 126 -1.01 6.79 21.47
CA GLN A 126 -1.03 7.92 22.37
C GLN A 126 0.24 7.92 23.21
N ASP A 127 0.77 9.10 23.48
CA ASP A 127 1.81 9.31 24.48
C ASP A 127 1.17 10.11 25.60
N GLU A 128 0.85 9.46 26.73
CA GLU A 128 0.16 10.12 27.83
C GLU A 128 1.00 11.20 28.51
N SER A 129 2.33 11.08 28.46
CA SER A 129 3.25 11.97 29.16
C SER A 129 3.30 13.37 28.55
N ILE A 130 3.31 13.44 27.22
CA ILE A 130 3.34 14.69 26.44
C ILE A 130 2.00 15.01 25.77
N LYS A 131 0.98 14.16 25.97
CA LYS A 131 -0.37 14.27 25.39
C LYS A 131 -0.40 14.28 23.87
N ASN A 132 0.59 13.68 23.22
CA ASN A 132 0.59 13.48 21.78
C ASN A 132 -0.28 12.28 21.42
N LYS A 133 -0.88 12.29 20.23
CA LYS A 133 -1.76 11.22 19.77
C LYS A 133 -1.84 11.14 18.26
N VAL A 134 -1.67 9.95 17.73
CA VAL A 134 -1.92 9.61 16.33
C VAL A 134 -3.08 8.62 16.28
N ARG A 135 -4.11 8.91 15.48
CA ARG A 135 -5.28 8.05 15.33
C ARG A 135 -5.64 7.91 13.88
N VAL A 136 -5.88 6.69 13.44
CA VAL A 136 -6.42 6.40 12.11
C VAL A 136 -7.71 5.59 12.24
N ILE A 137 -8.70 5.91 11.41
CA ILE A 137 -9.95 5.18 11.26
C ILE A 137 -10.08 4.83 9.78
N MET A 138 -10.23 3.55 9.47
CA MET A 138 -10.36 3.01 8.12
C MET A 138 -11.68 2.25 8.03
N VAL A 139 -12.44 2.45 6.96
CA VAL A 139 -13.74 1.81 6.76
C VAL A 139 -13.94 1.36 5.32
N ASN A 140 -14.79 0.34 5.15
CA ASN A 140 -15.16 -0.25 3.86
C ASN A 140 -13.94 -0.68 3.04
N PHE A 141 -13.37 -1.81 3.43
CA PHE A 141 -12.19 -2.36 2.79
C PHE A 141 -12.55 -3.08 1.49
N SER A 142 -11.67 -2.95 0.51
CA SER A 142 -11.77 -3.64 -0.78
C SER A 142 -10.40 -4.09 -1.23
N LYS A 143 -10.32 -5.20 -1.95
CA LYS A 143 -9.07 -5.69 -2.51
C LYS A 143 -9.07 -5.55 -4.02
N THR A 144 -7.90 -5.20 -4.55
CA THR A 144 -7.59 -5.38 -5.96
C THR A 144 -6.43 -6.36 -6.08
N THR A 145 -6.43 -7.22 -7.10
CA THR A 145 -5.41 -8.26 -7.28
C THR A 145 -5.27 -8.67 -8.74
N VAL A 146 -4.06 -9.04 -9.14
CA VAL A 146 -3.84 -9.84 -10.33
C VAL A 146 -4.55 -11.20 -10.11
N PRO A 147 -5.45 -11.63 -11.02
CA PRO A 147 -6.16 -12.91 -10.89
C PRO A 147 -5.21 -14.10 -10.93
N LYS A 148 -5.48 -15.12 -10.11
CA LYS A 148 -4.62 -16.32 -9.97
C LYS A 148 -4.38 -17.10 -11.27
N GLY A 149 -5.25 -16.93 -12.28
CA GLY A 149 -5.13 -17.59 -13.59
C GLY A 149 -4.41 -16.77 -14.67
N LYS A 150 -3.96 -15.55 -14.36
CA LYS A 150 -3.23 -14.69 -15.31
C LYS A 150 -1.73 -14.83 -15.05
N ASP A 151 -1.05 -15.64 -15.86
CA ASP A 151 0.41 -15.79 -15.78
C ASP A 151 1.11 -14.79 -16.71
N LEU A 152 1.70 -13.75 -16.14
CA LEU A 152 2.42 -12.73 -16.89
C LEU A 152 3.73 -13.26 -17.48
N VAL A 153 4.32 -14.28 -16.84
CA VAL A 153 5.58 -14.88 -17.29
C VAL A 153 5.34 -15.53 -18.66
N ASN A 154 6.26 -15.29 -19.59
CA ASN A 154 6.19 -15.69 -20.98
C ASN A 154 5.06 -15.10 -21.84
N ASN A 155 4.10 -14.38 -21.25
CA ASN A 155 3.00 -13.74 -21.98
C ASN A 155 3.19 -12.24 -22.18
N ILE A 156 4.04 -11.60 -21.39
CA ILE A 156 4.31 -10.16 -21.47
C ILE A 156 5.78 -9.88 -21.80
N TYR A 157 5.95 -8.89 -22.67
CA TYR A 157 7.22 -8.25 -22.99
C TYR A 157 7.14 -6.78 -22.59
N LEU A 158 8.14 -6.30 -21.84
CA LEU A 158 8.32 -4.90 -21.54
C LEU A 158 8.99 -4.18 -22.72
N ASP A 159 8.63 -2.91 -22.93
CA ASP A 159 9.20 -2.09 -24.00
C ASP A 159 10.58 -1.53 -23.60
N VAL A 160 11.57 -2.41 -23.51
CA VAL A 160 12.96 -2.07 -23.14
C VAL A 160 13.69 -1.25 -24.20
N GLU A 161 13.16 -1.20 -25.43
CA GLU A 161 13.76 -0.46 -26.55
C GLU A 161 13.41 1.03 -26.47
N ASN A 162 12.15 1.35 -26.16
CA ASN A 162 11.68 2.74 -26.11
C ASN A 162 11.64 3.33 -24.68
N ASN A 163 11.54 2.49 -23.64
CA ASN A 163 11.56 2.95 -22.26
C ASN A 163 12.99 2.98 -21.70
N LYS A 164 13.52 4.19 -21.49
CA LYS A 164 14.89 4.42 -20.99
C LYS A 164 15.11 3.86 -19.59
N ASP A 165 14.09 3.86 -18.73
CA ASP A 165 14.21 3.43 -17.34
C ASP A 165 14.22 1.90 -17.20
N LEU A 166 13.77 1.18 -18.25
CA LEU A 166 13.84 -0.27 -18.37
C LEU A 166 15.11 -0.77 -19.06
N LYS A 167 15.80 0.10 -19.80
CA LYS A 167 16.96 -0.29 -20.60
C LYS A 167 18.10 -0.81 -19.72
N GLY A 168 18.48 -2.07 -19.94
CA GLY A 168 19.56 -2.74 -19.18
C GLY A 168 19.15 -3.22 -17.78
N LYS A 169 17.88 -3.09 -17.40
CA LYS A 169 17.36 -3.65 -16.14
C LYS A 169 17.18 -5.16 -16.26
N LYS A 170 17.57 -5.89 -15.20
CA LYS A 170 17.43 -7.35 -15.11
C LYS A 170 16.14 -7.79 -14.45
N SER A 171 15.50 -6.89 -13.72
CA SER A 171 14.24 -7.16 -13.04
C SER A 171 13.41 -5.88 -12.87
N VAL A 172 12.12 -6.08 -12.66
CA VAL A 172 11.16 -5.06 -12.25
C VAL A 172 10.33 -5.61 -11.11
N TYR A 173 9.97 -4.75 -10.17
CA TYR A 173 9.06 -5.07 -9.09
C TYR A 173 7.66 -4.64 -9.49
N MET A 174 6.67 -5.49 -9.26
CA MET A 174 5.28 -5.21 -9.60
C MET A 174 4.39 -5.45 -8.40
N ILE A 175 3.49 -4.50 -8.15
CA ILE A 175 2.43 -4.67 -7.16
C ILE A 175 1.38 -5.65 -7.71
N THR A 176 1.20 -6.77 -7.02
CA THR A 176 0.28 -7.83 -7.46
C THR A 176 -1.08 -7.76 -6.80
N ASN A 177 -1.15 -7.16 -5.62
CA ASN A 177 -2.40 -7.01 -4.91
C ASN A 177 -2.35 -5.85 -3.91
N VAL A 178 -3.47 -5.18 -3.72
CA VAL A 178 -3.59 -3.98 -2.88
C VAL A 178 -4.87 -4.09 -2.07
N LEU A 179 -4.75 -3.90 -0.76
CA LEU A 179 -5.89 -3.68 0.12
C LEU A 179 -6.09 -2.17 0.29
N MET A 180 -7.30 -1.73 0.01
CA MET A 180 -7.70 -0.32 0.04
C MET A 180 -8.78 -0.13 1.10
N ALA A 181 -8.87 1.08 1.64
CA ALA A 181 -10.04 1.52 2.40
C ALA A 181 -10.76 2.63 1.65
N LYS A 182 -12.10 2.55 1.58
CA LYS A 182 -12.92 3.59 0.93
C LYS A 182 -12.74 4.95 1.60
N THR A 183 -12.58 4.95 2.92
CA THR A 183 -12.42 6.19 3.69
C THR A 183 -11.38 5.97 4.79
N ILE A 184 -10.48 6.94 4.90
CA ILE A 184 -9.47 6.98 5.95
C ILE A 184 -9.54 8.37 6.62
N GLU A 185 -9.90 8.40 7.90
CA GLU A 185 -9.74 9.59 8.74
C GLU A 185 -8.46 9.45 9.55
N PHE A 186 -7.54 10.38 9.38
CA PHE A 186 -6.31 10.46 10.15
C PHE A 186 -6.36 11.68 11.07
N ARG A 187 -6.07 11.50 12.35
CA ARG A 187 -6.00 12.59 13.32
C ARG A 187 -4.66 12.60 14.01
N VAL A 188 -3.98 13.73 13.93
CA VAL A 188 -2.73 14.01 14.65
C VAL A 188 -3.04 15.00 15.75
N THR A 189 -2.53 14.75 16.95
CA THR A 189 -2.64 15.65 18.11
C THR A 189 -1.24 15.82 18.69
N ARG A 190 -0.85 17.08 18.91
CA ARG A 190 0.41 17.43 19.57
C ARG A 190 0.12 18.40 20.69
N GLY A 191 0.32 17.97 21.93
CA GLY A 191 -0.14 18.70 23.12
C GLY A 191 -1.63 19.02 23.07
N THR A 192 -1.98 20.29 22.90
CA THR A 192 -3.38 20.77 22.85
C THR A 192 -3.92 20.97 21.44
N SER A 193 -3.07 20.91 20.41
CA SER A 193 -3.44 21.16 19.02
C SER A 193 -3.72 19.85 18.29
N SER A 194 -4.71 19.85 17.39
CA SER A 194 -5.03 18.69 16.58
C SER A 194 -5.35 19.06 15.14
N ARG A 195 -5.03 18.16 14.22
CA ARG A 195 -5.36 18.25 12.79
C ARG A 195 -5.97 16.94 12.33
N ILE A 196 -7.01 17.04 11.49
CA ILE A 196 -7.70 15.90 10.88
C ILE A 196 -7.44 15.94 9.38
N PHE A 197 -7.14 14.79 8.80
CA PHE A 197 -7.00 14.56 7.38
C PHE A 197 -8.04 13.52 6.96
N HIS A 198 -8.70 13.77 5.85
CA HIS A 198 -9.54 12.80 5.18
C HIS A 198 -8.82 12.42 3.89
N LEU A 199 -8.34 11.18 3.82
CA LEU A 199 -7.71 10.68 2.60
C LEU A 199 -8.80 10.22 1.64
N GLY A 200 -8.50 10.32 0.34
CA GLY A 200 -9.47 10.20 -0.75
C GLY A 200 -10.28 8.91 -0.77
N THR A 201 -11.19 8.82 -1.74
CA THR A 201 -12.01 7.62 -1.91
C THR A 201 -11.18 6.45 -2.43
N ALA A 202 -11.15 5.35 -1.69
CA ALA A 202 -10.45 4.10 -2.05
C ALA A 202 -8.91 4.23 -2.11
N SER A 203 -8.30 4.74 -1.05
CA SER A 203 -6.84 4.84 -0.96
C SER A 203 -6.19 3.49 -0.65
N PRO A 204 -5.09 3.13 -1.36
CA PRO A 204 -4.20 2.03 -0.98
C PRO A 204 -3.70 2.15 0.46
N LEU A 205 -3.67 1.02 1.18
CA LEU A 205 -3.16 0.93 2.56
C LEU A 205 -1.95 0.02 2.63
N VAL A 206 -2.14 -1.22 2.20
CA VAL A 206 -1.11 -2.25 2.17
C VAL A 206 -1.09 -2.93 0.81
N PHE A 207 0.07 -3.40 0.36
CA PHE A 207 0.22 -4.06 -0.94
C PHE A 207 1.19 -5.23 -0.88
N GLY A 208 1.01 -6.18 -1.80
CA GLY A 208 1.95 -7.26 -2.07
C GLY A 208 2.76 -6.97 -3.32
N LEU A 209 4.03 -7.36 -3.29
CA LEU A 209 5.01 -7.09 -4.34
C LEU A 209 5.65 -8.40 -4.80
N GLU A 210 5.84 -8.53 -6.11
CA GLU A 210 6.62 -9.61 -6.72
C GLU A 210 7.72 -9.02 -7.60
N GLU A 211 8.86 -9.71 -7.68
CA GLU A 211 9.95 -9.36 -8.60
C GLU A 211 9.82 -10.22 -9.86
N PHE A 212 9.85 -9.58 -11.03
CA PHE A 212 9.85 -10.22 -12.33
C PHE A 212 11.21 -10.05 -12.98
N LEU A 213 11.83 -11.16 -13.37
CA LEU A 213 13.06 -11.15 -14.16
C LEU A 213 12.75 -10.81 -15.62
N ILE A 214 13.61 -10.01 -16.22
CA ILE A 214 13.47 -9.50 -17.58
C ILE A 214 14.58 -10.11 -18.44
N GLY A 215 14.21 -10.74 -19.55
CA GLY A 215 15.14 -11.18 -20.59
C GLY A 215 15.67 -10.00 -21.41
N ASP A 216 16.77 -10.20 -22.16
CA ASP A 216 17.40 -9.13 -22.93
C ASP A 216 16.46 -8.48 -23.98
N ASP A 217 15.44 -9.22 -24.43
CA ASP A 217 14.40 -8.77 -25.36
C ASP A 217 13.16 -8.14 -24.69
N GLY A 218 13.19 -7.98 -23.37
CA GLY A 218 12.11 -7.44 -22.54
C GLY A 218 11.11 -8.49 -22.04
N LYS A 219 11.26 -9.77 -22.39
CA LYS A 219 10.34 -10.82 -21.95
C LYS A 219 10.35 -10.97 -20.42
N LEU A 220 9.19 -11.11 -19.79
CA LEU A 220 9.12 -11.57 -18.41
C LEU A 220 9.41 -13.07 -18.36
N ILE A 221 10.54 -13.46 -17.76
CA ILE A 221 11.05 -14.86 -17.82
C ILE A 221 10.86 -15.65 -16.53
N ALA A 222 10.75 -14.98 -15.39
CA ALA A 222 10.51 -15.61 -14.09
C ALA A 222 9.84 -14.62 -13.13
N LYS A 223 9.20 -15.15 -12.09
CA LYS A 223 8.68 -14.37 -10.97
C LYS A 223 9.23 -14.91 -9.65
N MET A 224 9.52 -14.01 -8.73
CA MET A 224 10.07 -14.30 -7.41
C MET A 224 9.25 -13.60 -6.33
N SER A 225 8.97 -14.32 -5.25
CA SER A 225 8.40 -13.71 -4.05
C SER A 225 9.44 -12.80 -3.39
N VAL A 226 9.05 -11.58 -3.07
CA VAL A 226 9.92 -10.64 -2.36
C VAL A 226 9.69 -10.80 -0.85
N PRO A 227 10.73 -11.14 -0.07
CA PRO A 227 10.61 -11.11 1.38
C PRO A 227 10.43 -9.66 1.84
N ILE A 228 9.43 -9.45 2.69
CA ILE A 228 8.90 -8.13 3.10
C ILE A 228 9.92 -7.18 3.76
N HIS A 229 11.08 -7.66 4.19
CA HIS A 229 12.11 -6.84 4.81
C HIS A 229 12.89 -5.91 3.85
N TYR A 230 12.48 -5.81 2.57
CA TYR A 230 12.97 -4.76 1.69
C TYR A 230 12.15 -3.48 1.93
N GLU A 231 12.69 -2.59 2.75
CA GLU A 231 12.21 -1.22 2.89
C GLU A 231 12.20 -0.58 1.48
N LEU A 232 11.01 -0.36 0.92
CA LEU A 232 10.78 0.46 -0.28
C LEU A 232 10.91 1.96 0.05
N ASP A 233 11.78 2.28 1.01
CA ASP A 233 12.04 3.65 1.43
C ASP A 233 12.93 4.36 0.41
#